data_AF-A0A4Y2FK06-F1
#
_entry.id   AF-A0A4Y2FK06-F1
#
_cell.length_a   1.000
_cell.length_b   1.000
_cell.length_c   1.000
_cell.angle_alpha   90.00
_cell.angle_beta   90.00
_cell.angle_gamma   90.00
#
_symmetry.space_group_name_H-M   'P 1'
#
loop_
_entity.id
_entity.type
_entity.pdbx_description
1 polymer ?
#
loop_
_entity_poly.entity_id
_entity_poly.type
_entity_poly.pdbx_seq_one_letter_code
_entity_poly.pdbx_strand_id
1 'polypeptide(L)'
;MVRKFVRPDLFVTFTCDRSWPEILNAIQGRKRPENRSDIVVRVFKIKLSELLDDDLIKLRGNGDQAIAVASTGIAATLLSGGRTAHFSFKIPLTLNITSTCNLKPNTSEAKMLLDAKVIVWDESPMTHVHAFLAVDRLLKDLTKCDEPFGGKIILLGEDF
;
A
#
# COMPACT_ATOMS: atom_id res chain seq x y z
N MET A 1 -1.21 17.50 -6.61
CA MET A 1 -2.08 17.61 -7.82
C MET A 1 -3.00 16.38 -7.83
N VAL A 2 -4.24 16.50 -7.38
CA VAL A 2 -5.17 15.36 -7.22
C VAL A 2 -5.78 14.99 -8.57
N ARG A 3 -5.46 13.80 -9.09
CA ARG A 3 -6.13 13.22 -10.27
C ARG A 3 -7.31 12.38 -9.79
N LYS A 4 -8.51 12.77 -10.23
CA LYS A 4 -9.80 12.18 -9.86
C LYS A 4 -9.94 10.80 -10.52
N PHE A 5 -9.66 9.73 -9.79
CA PHE A 5 -10.12 8.37 -10.10
C PHE A 5 -11.42 8.11 -9.33
N VAL A 6 -12.37 7.44 -10.00
CA VAL A 6 -13.74 7.19 -9.53
C VAL A 6 -13.72 6.45 -8.18
N ARG A 7 -14.59 6.91 -7.25
CA ARG A 7 -14.65 6.63 -5.80
C ARG A 7 -14.28 5.20 -5.37
N PRO A 8 -13.18 5.02 -4.62
CA PRO A 8 -13.18 4.17 -3.41
C PRO A 8 -13.82 4.95 -2.25
N ASP A 9 -14.60 4.29 -1.38
CA ASP A 9 -15.34 4.95 -0.27
C ASP A 9 -14.44 5.60 0.79
N LEU A 10 -13.14 5.33 0.79
CA LEU A 10 -12.17 6.06 1.61
C LEU A 10 -10.78 6.01 0.94
N PHE A 11 -10.26 7.18 0.58
CA PHE A 11 -8.87 7.35 0.14
C PHE A 11 -8.10 8.02 1.27
N VAL A 12 -7.34 7.24 2.05
CA VAL A 12 -6.41 7.81 3.06
C VAL A 12 -5.04 7.86 2.42
N THR A 13 -4.55 9.08 2.17
CA THR A 13 -3.14 9.31 1.84
C THR A 13 -2.37 9.39 3.14
N PHE A 14 -1.43 8.47 3.34
CA PHE A 14 -0.52 8.52 4.48
C PHE A 14 0.83 9.06 4.00
N THR A 15 1.12 10.30 4.38
CA THR A 15 2.33 11.03 3.97
C THR A 15 3.27 11.19 5.15
N CYS A 16 4.57 11.04 4.93
CA CYS A 16 5.57 11.33 5.95
C CYS A 16 5.58 12.83 6.30
N ASP A 17 5.39 13.15 7.59
CA ASP A 17 5.48 14.53 8.10
C ASP A 17 6.75 14.69 8.94
N ARG A 18 7.68 15.51 8.44
CA ARG A 18 8.97 15.79 9.09
C ARG A 18 8.82 16.61 10.38
N SER A 19 7.65 17.18 10.62
CA SER A 19 7.34 17.94 11.83
C SER A 19 6.82 17.06 12.97
N TRP A 20 6.71 15.73 12.77
CA TRP A 20 6.27 14.83 13.83
C TRP A 20 7.14 14.97 15.10
N PRO A 21 6.52 15.09 16.28
CA PRO A 21 7.23 15.25 17.55
C PRO A 21 8.26 14.13 17.78
N GLU A 22 7.98 12.90 17.35
CA GLU A 22 8.88 11.77 17.47
C GLU A 22 10.15 11.94 16.64
N ILE A 23 10.06 12.56 15.45
CA ILE A 23 11.22 12.92 14.62
C ILE A 23 12.00 14.05 15.29
N LEU A 24 11.30 15.11 15.70
CA LEU A 24 11.91 16.28 16.33
C LEU A 24 12.60 15.94 17.66
N ASN A 25 12.03 15.03 18.45
CA ASN A 25 12.59 14.55 19.72
C ASN A 25 13.78 13.60 19.51
N ALA A 26 13.77 12.78 18.46
CA ALA A 26 14.86 11.87 18.13
C ALA A 26 16.09 12.59 17.55
N ILE A 27 15.88 13.75 16.93
CA ILE A 27 16.94 14.62 16.45
C ILE A 27 17.34 15.56 17.59
N GLN A 28 18.49 15.32 18.23
CA GLN A 28 19.04 16.13 19.33
C GLN A 28 19.41 17.58 18.93
N GLY A 29 18.44 18.40 18.53
CA GLY A 29 18.48 19.86 18.36
C GLY A 29 19.47 20.44 17.35
N ARG A 30 20.45 19.69 16.85
CA ARG A 30 21.59 20.21 16.05
C ARG A 30 21.71 19.64 14.64
N LYS A 31 20.87 18.68 14.25
CA LYS A 31 20.88 18.09 12.91
C LYS A 31 19.55 18.39 12.22
N ARG A 32 19.58 18.65 10.91
CA ARG A 32 18.34 18.83 10.14
C ARG A 32 17.71 17.46 9.87
N PRO A 33 16.37 17.34 9.86
CA PRO A 33 15.68 16.11 9.49
C PRO A 33 16.11 15.58 8.12
N GLU A 34 16.44 16.49 7.21
CA GLU A 34 16.96 16.18 5.87
C GLU A 34 18.21 15.28 5.88
N ASN A 35 19.04 15.37 6.93
CA ASN A 35 20.30 14.61 7.04
C ASN A 35 20.17 13.34 7.90
N ARG A 36 18.95 12.95 8.27
CA ARG A 36 18.64 11.78 9.12
C ARG A 36 17.43 11.00 8.58
N SER A 37 17.50 10.62 7.32
CA SER A 37 16.48 9.78 6.67
C SER A 37 16.23 8.47 7.44
N ASP A 38 17.23 7.95 8.15
CA ASP A 38 17.11 6.78 9.04
C ASP A 38 16.07 6.96 10.16
N ILE A 39 15.97 8.16 10.74
CA ILE A 39 15.00 8.46 11.81
C ILE A 39 13.62 8.68 11.19
N VAL A 40 13.55 9.45 10.11
CA VAL A 40 12.30 9.77 9.41
C VAL A 40 11.60 8.50 8.93
N VAL A 41 12.34 7.60 8.28
CA VAL A 41 11.83 6.29 7.81
C VAL A 41 11.38 5.42 9.00
N ARG A 42 12.10 5.45 10.12
CA ARG A 42 11.69 4.69 11.33
C ARG A 42 10.41 5.23 11.94
N VAL A 43 10.26 6.55 12.07
CA VAL A 43 9.03 7.13 12.63
C VAL A 43 7.86 6.94 11.67
N PHE A 44 8.07 7.09 10.35
CA PHE A 44 7.08 6.75 9.34
C PHE A 44 6.64 5.30 9.45
N LYS A 45 7.57 4.36 9.58
CA LYS A 45 7.26 2.95 9.78
C LYS A 45 6.48 2.71 11.08
N ILE A 46 6.84 3.39 12.18
CA ILE A 46 6.10 3.30 13.45
C ILE A 46 4.69 3.83 13.25
N LYS A 47 4.51 5.00 12.65
CA LYS A 47 3.20 5.62 12.41
C LYS A 47 2.35 4.84 11.40
N LEU A 48 2.96 4.23 10.39
CA LEU A 48 2.30 3.34 9.46
C LEU A 48 1.89 2.02 10.13
N SER A 49 2.74 1.48 11.01
CA SER A 49 2.41 0.28 11.79
C SER A 49 1.33 0.58 12.83
N GLU A 50 1.38 1.73 13.50
CA GLU A 50 0.32 2.24 14.38
C GLU A 50 -0.98 2.46 13.59
N LEU A 51 -0.94 3.03 12.39
CA LEU A 51 -2.12 3.19 11.54
C LEU A 51 -2.76 1.84 11.17
N LEU A 52 -1.93 0.85 10.87
CA LEU A 52 -2.35 -0.52 10.62
C LEU A 52 -2.89 -1.17 11.90
N ASP A 53 -2.22 -1.01 13.04
CA ASP A 53 -2.50 -1.70 14.30
C ASP A 53 -3.61 -1.06 15.14
N ASP A 54 -3.79 0.26 15.13
CA ASP A 54 -4.67 0.97 16.07
C ASP A 54 -6.07 1.20 15.53
N ASP A 55 -6.27 1.47 14.24
CA ASP A 55 -7.60 1.87 13.76
C ASP A 55 -8.09 1.12 12.50
N LEU A 56 -7.27 0.88 11.48
CA LEU A 56 -7.79 0.28 10.23
C LEU A 56 -8.07 -1.23 10.32
N ILE A 57 -7.28 -1.98 11.10
CA ILE A 57 -7.43 -3.44 11.26
C ILE A 57 -8.31 -3.78 12.47
N LYS A 58 -8.28 -2.98 13.55
CA LYS A 58 -9.05 -3.23 14.77
C LYS A 58 -10.49 -2.72 14.75
N LEU A 59 -10.81 -1.62 14.06
CA LEU A 59 -12.17 -1.04 14.06
C LEU A 59 -13.26 -1.96 13.48
N ARG A 60 -12.90 -3.06 12.80
CA ARG A 60 -13.87 -4.03 12.29
C ARG A 60 -14.01 -5.33 13.09
N GLY A 61 -13.34 -5.50 14.23
CA GLY A 61 -13.67 -6.53 15.23
C GLY A 61 -13.70 -8.00 14.78
N ASN A 62 -13.34 -8.35 13.54
CA ASN A 62 -13.64 -9.66 12.94
C ASN A 62 -12.42 -10.43 12.38
N GLY A 63 -11.18 -10.02 12.67
CA GLY A 63 -10.00 -10.70 12.13
C GLY A 63 -9.77 -10.45 10.64
N ASP A 64 -10.24 -9.30 10.13
CA ASP A 64 -9.98 -8.85 8.76
C ASP A 64 -8.47 -8.64 8.54
N GLN A 65 -7.89 -9.27 7.52
CA GLN A 65 -6.45 -9.13 7.21
C GLN A 65 -6.17 -7.87 6.38
N ALA A 66 -5.07 -7.19 6.73
CA ALA A 66 -4.44 -6.20 5.85
C ALA A 66 -3.18 -6.81 5.24
N ILE A 67 -2.90 -6.45 3.99
CA ILE A 67 -1.65 -6.76 3.32
C ILE A 67 -0.94 -5.46 2.95
N ALA A 68 0.38 -5.45 3.08
CA ALA A 68 1.22 -4.35 2.64
C ALA A 68 2.09 -4.80 1.46
N VAL A 69 2.11 -3.99 0.40
CA VAL A 69 2.93 -4.17 -0.79
C VAL A 69 3.68 -2.88 -1.08
N ALA A 70 4.83 -2.97 -1.74
CA ALA A 70 5.58 -1.79 -2.17
C ALA A 70 5.88 -1.83 -3.68
N SER A 71 6.08 -0.69 -4.32
CA SER A 71 6.44 -0.64 -5.75
C SER A 71 7.84 -1.23 -6.00
N THR A 72 8.83 -0.92 -5.16
CA THR A 72 10.20 -1.42 -5.29
C THR A 72 10.56 -2.50 -4.27
N GLY A 73 11.60 -3.29 -4.60
CA GLY A 73 12.12 -4.32 -3.70
C GLY A 73 12.71 -3.75 -2.40
N ILE A 74 13.32 -2.57 -2.45
CA ILE A 74 13.92 -1.93 -1.27
C ILE A 74 12.82 -1.51 -0.29
N ALA A 75 11.79 -0.81 -0.75
CA ALA A 75 10.64 -0.47 0.10
C ALA A 75 9.91 -1.71 0.62
N ALA A 76 9.82 -2.78 -0.17
CA ALA A 76 9.24 -4.03 0.30
C ALA A 76 10.00 -4.61 1.52
N THR A 77 11.33 -4.44 1.62
CA THR A 77 12.09 -4.89 2.81
C THR A 77 11.75 -4.12 4.08
N LEU A 78 11.19 -2.91 3.95
CA LEU A 78 10.79 -2.09 5.08
C LEU A 78 9.44 -2.55 5.65
N LEU A 79 8.62 -3.25 4.87
CA LEU A 79 7.35 -3.83 5.29
C LEU A 79 7.59 -5.21 5.93
N SER A 80 6.91 -5.51 7.05
CA SER A 80 7.03 -6.83 7.71
C SER A 80 6.43 -7.92 6.80
N GLY A 81 7.26 -8.88 6.36
CA GLY A 81 6.84 -9.87 5.35
C GLY A 81 6.57 -9.26 3.96
N GLY A 82 7.09 -8.06 3.73
CA GLY A 82 6.79 -7.24 2.57
C GLY A 82 7.16 -7.88 1.24
N ARG A 83 6.29 -7.66 0.26
CA ARG A 83 6.47 -8.12 -1.12
C ARG A 83 6.26 -6.94 -2.05
N THR A 84 6.90 -6.99 -3.21
CA THR A 84 6.63 -5.99 -4.24
C THR A 84 5.23 -6.19 -4.80
N ALA A 85 4.55 -5.11 -5.20
CA ALA A 85 3.25 -5.17 -5.85
C ALA A 85 3.31 -6.01 -7.13
N HIS A 86 4.41 -5.89 -7.89
CA HIS A 86 4.68 -6.75 -9.04
C HIS A 86 4.64 -8.24 -8.68
N PHE A 87 5.25 -8.64 -7.57
CA PHE A 87 5.27 -10.04 -7.16
C PHE A 87 3.93 -10.51 -6.59
N SER A 88 3.29 -9.68 -5.76
CA SER A 88 2.03 -10.00 -5.08
C SER A 88 0.86 -10.14 -6.05
N PHE A 89 0.75 -9.22 -7.02
CA PHE A 89 -0.32 -9.25 -8.01
C PHE A 89 0.08 -9.94 -9.31
N LYS A 90 1.35 -10.35 -9.50
CA LYS A 90 1.85 -10.86 -10.79
C LYS A 90 1.61 -9.88 -11.95
N ILE A 91 1.91 -8.60 -11.70
CA ILE A 91 1.76 -7.52 -12.69
C ILE A 91 2.77 -7.74 -13.82
N PRO A 92 2.34 -7.76 -15.11
CA PRO A 92 3.25 -7.85 -16.24
C PRO A 92 4.26 -6.69 -16.30
N LEU A 93 5.45 -6.93 -16.84
CA LEU A 93 6.46 -5.88 -17.06
C LEU A 93 6.04 -4.91 -18.17
N THR A 94 5.41 -5.44 -19.22
CA THR A 94 4.88 -4.64 -20.33
C THR A 94 3.39 -4.40 -20.08
N LEU A 95 3.03 -3.16 -19.81
CA LEU A 95 1.67 -2.76 -19.48
C LEU A 95 1.06 -1.89 -20.56
N ASN A 96 -0.20 -2.17 -20.88
CA ASN A 96 -1.06 -1.36 -21.72
C ASN A 96 -2.44 -1.25 -21.05
N ILE A 97 -3.36 -0.52 -21.70
CA ILE A 97 -4.68 -0.28 -21.12
C ILE A 97 -5.51 -1.55 -20.91
N THR A 98 -5.28 -2.63 -21.67
CA THR A 98 -6.02 -3.91 -21.54
C THR A 98 -5.26 -4.97 -20.76
N SER A 99 -4.07 -4.67 -20.26
CA SER A 99 -3.28 -5.61 -19.46
C SER A 99 -4.03 -6.10 -18.24
N THR A 100 -3.81 -7.36 -17.90
CA THR A 100 -4.31 -8.01 -16.70
C THR A 100 -3.15 -8.61 -15.93
N CYS A 101 -3.36 -8.85 -14.65
CA CYS A 101 -2.41 -9.53 -13.80
C CYS A 101 -2.44 -11.05 -14.03
N ASN A 102 -1.27 -11.70 -14.02
CA ASN A 102 -1.13 -13.13 -14.30
C ASN A 102 -1.21 -13.99 -13.02
N LEU A 103 -2.19 -13.69 -12.15
CA LEU A 103 -2.39 -14.43 -10.91
C LEU A 103 -3.52 -15.44 -11.07
N LYS A 104 -3.24 -16.71 -10.75
CA LYS A 104 -4.23 -17.79 -10.84
C LYS A 104 -5.07 -17.87 -9.55
N PRO A 105 -6.41 -18.02 -9.62
CA PRO A 105 -7.28 -18.00 -8.43
C PRO A 105 -6.99 -19.08 -7.37
N ASN A 106 -6.40 -20.21 -7.76
CA ASN A 106 -6.12 -21.36 -6.89
C ASN A 106 -4.74 -21.30 -6.20
N THR A 107 -4.12 -20.13 -6.16
CA THR A 107 -2.80 -19.92 -5.53
C THR A 107 -2.95 -19.40 -4.10
N SER A 108 -1.93 -19.59 -3.27
CA SER A 108 -1.92 -19.05 -1.91
C SER A 108 -1.93 -17.52 -1.92
N GLU A 109 -1.28 -16.88 -2.89
CA GLU A 109 -1.32 -15.43 -3.06
C GLU A 109 -2.73 -14.93 -3.41
N ALA A 110 -3.45 -15.60 -4.31
CA ALA A 110 -4.83 -15.26 -4.61
C ALA A 110 -5.73 -15.37 -3.37
N LYS A 111 -5.54 -16.42 -2.55
CA LYS A 111 -6.25 -16.57 -1.28
C LYS A 111 -5.93 -15.43 -0.31
N MET A 112 -4.66 -15.06 -0.16
CA MET A 112 -4.26 -13.90 0.67
C MET A 112 -4.93 -12.62 0.19
N LEU A 113 -4.99 -12.38 -1.13
CA LEU A 113 -5.67 -11.21 -1.68
C LEU A 113 -7.18 -11.27 -1.41
N LEU A 114 -7.81 -12.43 -1.52
CA LEU A 114 -9.24 -12.62 -1.24
C LEU A 114 -9.58 -12.33 0.22
N ASP A 115 -8.81 -12.92 1.14
CA ASP A 115 -8.97 -12.77 2.59
C ASP A 115 -8.63 -11.35 3.06
N ALA A 116 -7.78 -10.63 2.32
CA ALA A 116 -7.42 -9.25 2.62
C ALA A 116 -8.57 -8.29 2.34
N LYS A 117 -8.90 -7.46 3.33
CA LYS A 117 -9.86 -6.36 3.18
C LYS A 117 -9.19 -5.06 2.81
N VAL A 118 -7.99 -4.83 3.36
CA VAL A 118 -7.20 -3.63 3.17
C VAL A 118 -5.89 -4.01 2.48
N ILE A 119 -5.53 -3.24 1.45
CA ILE A 119 -4.26 -3.37 0.75
C ILE A 119 -3.56 -2.02 0.85
N VAL A 120 -2.43 -2.01 1.53
CA VAL A 120 -1.55 -0.84 1.58
C VAL A 120 -0.50 -0.96 0.50
N TRP A 121 -0.40 0.05 -0.35
CA TRP A 121 0.55 0.12 -1.44
C TRP A 121 1.51 1.28 -1.21
N ASP A 122 2.71 0.95 -0.75
CA ASP A 122 3.81 1.87 -0.52
C ASP A 122 4.56 2.22 -1.81
N GLU A 123 5.09 3.43 -1.90
CA GLU A 123 5.67 4.03 -3.12
C GLU A 123 4.72 3.97 -4.34
N SER A 124 3.41 4.05 -4.09
CA SER A 124 2.39 3.87 -5.13
C SER A 124 2.48 4.82 -6.35
N PRO A 125 2.89 6.10 -6.26
CA PRO A 125 2.92 6.98 -7.44
C PRO A 125 4.07 6.68 -8.39
N MET A 126 5.07 5.92 -7.95
CA MET A 126 6.11 5.38 -8.82
C MET A 126 5.57 4.30 -9.77
N THR A 127 4.36 3.79 -9.51
CA THR A 127 3.71 2.76 -10.31
C THR A 127 2.94 3.37 -11.49
N HIS A 128 3.09 2.77 -12.67
CA HIS A 128 2.36 3.18 -13.88
C HIS A 128 0.83 3.00 -13.72
N VAL A 129 0.03 3.94 -14.24
CA VAL A 129 -1.45 3.90 -14.14
C VAL A 129 -2.07 2.57 -14.63
N HIS A 130 -1.49 1.96 -15.66
CA HIS A 130 -1.95 0.68 -16.19
C HIS A 130 -1.78 -0.49 -15.22
N ALA A 131 -0.84 -0.41 -14.27
CA ALA A 131 -0.71 -1.42 -13.22
C ALA A 131 -1.91 -1.36 -12.28
N PHE A 132 -2.35 -0.17 -11.87
CA PHE A 132 -3.55 -0.01 -11.06
C PHE A 132 -4.80 -0.55 -11.76
N LEU A 133 -4.94 -0.30 -13.07
CA LEU A 133 -6.04 -0.86 -13.86
C LEU A 133 -5.99 -2.39 -13.97
N ALA A 134 -4.79 -2.97 -14.13
CA ALA A 134 -4.61 -4.42 -14.15
C ALA A 134 -4.94 -5.05 -12.79
N VAL A 135 -4.56 -4.40 -11.69
CA VAL A 135 -4.88 -4.85 -10.32
C VAL A 135 -6.37 -4.70 -10.01
N ASP A 136 -7.02 -3.61 -10.44
CA ASP A 136 -8.47 -3.43 -10.32
C ASP A 136 -9.22 -4.59 -10.97
N ARG A 137 -8.88 -4.93 -12.22
CA ARG A 137 -9.47 -6.08 -12.93
C ARG A 137 -9.24 -7.39 -12.19
N LEU A 138 -8.00 -7.64 -11.76
CA LEU A 138 -7.67 -8.85 -11.02
C LEU A 138 -8.54 -8.99 -9.76
N LEU A 139 -8.66 -7.93 -8.97
CA LEU A 139 -9.40 -8.00 -7.72
C LEU A 139 -10.89 -8.19 -7.95
N LYS A 140 -11.47 -7.55 -8.97
CA LYS A 140 -12.85 -7.80 -9.41
C LYS A 140 -13.05 -9.24 -9.85
N ASP A 141 -12.12 -9.78 -10.64
CA ASP A 141 -12.15 -11.16 -11.12
C ASP A 141 -12.04 -12.17 -9.98
N LEU A 142 -11.23 -11.89 -8.96
CA LEU A 142 -11.07 -12.74 -7.78
C LEU A 142 -12.29 -12.67 -6.88
N THR A 143 -12.74 -11.47 -6.49
CA THR A 143 -13.84 -11.30 -5.53
C THR A 143 -15.23 -11.47 -6.14
N LYS A 144 -15.32 -11.51 -7.48
CA LYS A 144 -16.59 -11.51 -8.22
C LYS A 144 -17.47 -10.30 -7.87
N CYS A 145 -16.83 -9.16 -7.65
CA CYS A 145 -17.46 -7.89 -7.33
C CYS A 145 -16.99 -6.83 -8.33
N ASP A 146 -17.92 -6.10 -8.94
CA ASP A 146 -17.60 -5.07 -9.95
C ASP A 146 -17.25 -3.70 -9.34
N GLU A 147 -17.29 -3.57 -8.01
CA GLU A 147 -16.83 -2.37 -7.30
C GLU A 147 -15.33 -2.14 -7.54
N PRO A 148 -14.85 -0.88 -7.48
CA PRO A 148 -13.43 -0.58 -7.57
C PRO A 148 -12.59 -1.47 -6.64
N PHE A 149 -11.53 -2.05 -7.21
CA PHE A 149 -10.64 -3.02 -6.56
C PHE A 149 -11.36 -4.20 -5.92
N GLY A 150 -12.51 -4.61 -6.49
CA GLY A 150 -13.30 -5.73 -6.01
C GLY A 150 -13.89 -5.51 -4.62
N GLY A 151 -14.15 -4.25 -4.23
CA GLY A 151 -14.69 -3.85 -2.92
C GLY A 151 -13.64 -3.76 -1.81
N LYS A 152 -12.34 -3.86 -2.15
CA LYS A 152 -11.24 -3.76 -1.19
C LYS A 152 -10.85 -2.31 -0.95
N ILE A 153 -10.37 -2.03 0.25
CA ILE A 153 -9.84 -0.71 0.61
C ILE A 153 -8.38 -0.66 0.15
N ILE A 154 -8.04 0.29 -0.72
CA ILE A 154 -6.67 0.52 -1.17
C ILE A 154 -6.13 1.79 -0.50
N LEU A 155 -5.04 1.64 0.25
CA LEU A 155 -4.31 2.76 0.88
C LEU A 155 -3.02 3.01 0.10
N LEU A 156 -2.86 4.22 -0.42
CA LEU A 156 -1.71 4.60 -1.25
C LEU A 156 -0.74 5.43 -0.41
N GLY A 157 0.47 4.90 -0.21
CA GLY A 157 1.57 5.56 0.49
C GLY A 157 2.50 6.32 -0.47
N GLU A 158 3.05 7.43 0.03
CA GLU A 158 4.05 8.29 -0.63
C GLU A 158 5.18 8.66 0.33
N ASP A 159 6.42 8.51 -0.13
CA ASP A 159 7.61 9.15 0.44
C ASP A 159 7.87 10.48 -0.30
N PHE A 160 7.77 11.61 0.41
CA PHE A 160 8.14 12.95 -0.08
C PHE A 160 9.44 13.45 0.57
#